data_AF-A0A969K270-F1
#
_entry.id   AF-A0A969K270-F1
#
_cell.length_a   1.000
_cell.length_b   1.000
_cell.length_c   1.000
_cell.angle_alpha   90.00
_cell.angle_beta   90.00
_cell.angle_gamma   90.00
#
_symmetry.space_group_name_H-M   'P 1'
#
loop_
_entity.id
_entity.type
_entity.pdbx_description
1 polymer ?
#
loop_
_entity_poly.entity_id
_entity_poly.type
_entity_poly.pdbx_seq_one_letter_code
_entity_poly.pdbx_strand_id
1 'polypeptide(L)'
;MASDKFRRQLRQEAVGWLANGVIDQAQHQRLSELYEFDRLDTAARDRFIVVLVGLGSILLGLGIITFVAANWQVIPRELKVLLLLLLFVGVNALGFYLWKQPLSLPIGRERAQQRFGQGLLLLGSLILGANMALMGQIFHHSGSAYALCLIWGLGVAAMAYSLRLVSLGVLAILLMGIGYWLGIQELFSVGVLPGLGLMMQNMPIIAGVLFVPLAYRCRSRVLFGMAMIAVLSSFLVVLSDLGRLFDSAPGVVVAIAFILPPALLWSYDDEIWQRPWRRLAHLPRPKPFRAIAQTMALIYLSSLIYFMSYHYWWLGGSETAVSNQFAQLFSAGLPLLLNPNLLFLMGLTLVQWFYQISPDQRTQHWRLRQGDGVILAFLLIIAGVTLWHWSVSPIMAIATFTFNVLLFLLAAGCLREGLAEGQRRLFWGGMVLLTLQVLSRMLEYDTGLLLKSLTFLLCGVAVIAVGLWFEQYVRVLHRPTLSAASSSPAPSSSEKIS
;
A
#
# COMPACT_ATOMS: atom_id res chain seq x y z
N MET A 1 6.93 -29.09 16.77
CA MET A 1 5.93 -29.34 17.84
C MET A 1 4.76 -30.10 17.24
N ALA A 2 4.36 -31.22 17.85
CA ALA A 2 3.22 -32.01 17.38
C ALA A 2 1.90 -31.24 17.57
N SER A 3 0.89 -31.49 16.72
CA SER A 3 -0.38 -30.77 16.80
C SER A 3 -1.19 -31.15 18.05
N ASP A 4 -1.99 -30.23 18.58
CA ASP A 4 -2.86 -30.49 19.75
C ASP A 4 -3.80 -31.69 19.51
N LYS A 5 -4.26 -31.88 18.27
CA LYS A 5 -5.11 -33.02 17.87
C LYS A 5 -4.36 -34.34 18.01
N PHE A 6 -3.13 -34.40 17.51
CA PHE A 6 -2.28 -35.58 17.63
C PHE A 6 -1.95 -35.88 19.10
N ARG A 7 -1.61 -34.86 19.89
CA ARG A 7 -1.30 -35.03 21.33
C ARG A 7 -2.51 -35.58 22.11
N ARG A 8 -3.73 -35.16 21.78
CA ARG A 8 -4.97 -35.73 22.37
C ARG A 8 -5.19 -37.19 21.99
N GLN A 9 -5.00 -37.54 20.71
CA GLN A 9 -5.11 -38.92 20.26
C GLN A 9 -4.04 -39.81 20.90
N LEU A 10 -2.79 -39.32 20.97
CA LEU A 10 -1.68 -40.02 21.60
C LEU A 10 -1.92 -40.26 23.10
N ARG A 11 -2.51 -39.30 23.83
CA ARG A 11 -2.89 -39.50 25.23
C ARG A 11 -3.92 -40.63 25.38
N GLN A 12 -4.92 -40.69 24.50
CA GLN A 12 -5.95 -41.73 24.54
C GLN A 12 -5.35 -43.12 24.22
N GLU A 13 -4.53 -43.21 23.18
CA GLU A 13 -3.80 -44.43 22.81
C GLU A 13 -2.85 -44.90 23.91
N ALA A 14 -2.07 -43.98 24.51
CA ALA A 14 -1.12 -44.30 25.57
C ALA A 14 -1.79 -44.88 26.82
N VAL A 15 -2.99 -44.40 27.18
CA VAL A 15 -3.80 -45.00 28.27
C VAL A 15 -4.23 -46.42 27.89
N GLY A 16 -4.66 -46.65 26.65
CA GLY A 16 -5.00 -47.98 26.15
C GLY A 16 -3.81 -48.94 26.13
N TRP A 17 -2.63 -48.45 25.76
CA TRP A 17 -1.39 -49.25 25.75
C TRP A 17 -0.94 -49.63 27.16
N LEU A 18 -1.12 -48.75 28.15
CA LEU A 18 -0.84 -49.06 29.55
C LEU A 18 -1.80 -50.13 30.09
N ALA A 19 -3.10 -50.01 29.78
CA ALA A 19 -4.12 -50.97 30.21
C ALA A 19 -3.92 -52.37 29.59
N ASN A 20 -3.43 -52.43 28.35
CA ASN A 20 -3.14 -53.67 27.65
C ASN A 20 -1.73 -54.23 27.94
N GLY A 21 -0.96 -53.60 28.82
CA GLY A 21 0.40 -54.03 29.18
C GLY A 21 1.45 -53.85 28.06
N VAL A 22 1.14 -53.08 27.02
CA VAL A 22 2.05 -52.78 25.90
C VAL A 22 3.15 -51.80 26.32
N ILE A 23 2.83 -50.90 27.27
CA ILE A 23 3.81 -49.98 27.88
C ILE A 23 3.73 -50.04 29.42
N ASP A 24 4.86 -49.79 30.08
CA ASP A 24 4.97 -49.65 31.54
C ASP A 24 4.55 -48.23 32.00
N GLN A 25 4.11 -48.11 33.25
CA GLN A 25 3.80 -46.86 33.95
C GLN A 25 4.95 -45.83 33.86
N ALA A 26 6.21 -46.27 33.94
CA ALA A 26 7.37 -45.38 33.77
C ALA A 26 7.49 -44.83 32.33
N GLN A 27 7.14 -45.65 31.32
CA GLN A 27 7.12 -45.22 29.92
C GLN A 27 5.95 -44.28 29.64
N HIS A 28 4.78 -44.54 30.22
CA HIS A 28 3.62 -43.65 30.16
C HIS A 28 3.93 -42.27 30.76
N GLN A 29 4.62 -42.21 31.91
CA GLN A 29 5.05 -40.94 32.52
C GLN A 29 6.03 -40.18 31.63
N ARG A 30 7.00 -40.85 31.01
CA ARG A 30 7.90 -40.22 30.02
C ARG A 30 7.15 -39.65 28.82
N LEU A 31 6.17 -40.38 28.28
CA LEU A 31 5.32 -39.91 27.18
C LEU A 31 4.48 -38.69 27.61
N SER A 32 3.94 -38.72 28.83
CA SER A 32 3.17 -37.61 29.40
C SER A 32 4.00 -36.33 29.54
N GLU A 33 5.24 -36.43 30.00
CA GLU A 33 6.16 -35.30 30.10
C GLU A 33 6.61 -34.80 28.72
N LEU A 34 7.03 -35.71 27.83
CA LEU A 34 7.55 -35.37 26.50
C LEU A 34 6.49 -34.70 25.62
N TYR A 35 5.24 -35.14 25.74
CA TYR A 35 4.11 -34.61 24.98
C TYR A 35 3.17 -33.74 25.83
N GLU A 36 3.55 -33.37 27.06
CA GLU A 36 2.84 -32.52 28.02
C GLU A 36 1.32 -32.76 28.08
N PHE A 37 0.89 -33.99 28.36
CA PHE A 37 -0.54 -34.36 28.34
C PHE A 37 -1.40 -33.48 29.27
N ASP A 38 -0.86 -33.03 30.41
CA ASP A 38 -1.55 -32.17 31.37
C ASP A 38 -1.84 -30.75 30.84
N ARG A 39 -1.06 -30.26 29.87
CA ARG A 39 -1.30 -28.95 29.23
C ARG A 39 -2.51 -28.98 28.28
N LEU A 40 -2.96 -30.15 27.83
CA LEU A 40 -4.08 -30.28 26.89
C LEU A 40 -5.43 -29.89 27.53
N ASP A 41 -5.63 -30.21 28.81
CA ASP A 41 -6.83 -29.85 29.57
C ASP A 41 -6.80 -28.38 30.00
N THR A 42 -5.59 -27.85 30.23
CA THR A 42 -5.38 -26.44 30.58
C THR A 42 -5.74 -25.52 29.41
N ALA A 43 -5.42 -25.91 28.18
CA ALA A 43 -5.71 -25.12 26.97
C ALA A 43 -7.21 -25.01 26.62
N ALA A 44 -8.05 -25.95 27.06
CA ALA A 44 -9.51 -25.85 26.90
C ALA A 44 -10.13 -24.94 27.97
N ARG A 45 -9.69 -25.11 29.23
CA ARG A 45 -10.09 -24.26 30.35
C ARG A 45 -9.68 -22.80 30.15
N ASP A 46 -8.46 -22.55 29.68
CA ASP A 46 -7.97 -21.21 29.36
C ASP A 46 -8.79 -20.55 28.24
N ARG A 47 -9.18 -21.31 27.21
CA ARG A 47 -10.07 -20.81 26.14
C ARG A 47 -11.46 -20.43 26.68
N PHE A 48 -12.04 -21.29 27.53
CA PHE A 48 -13.32 -21.01 28.15
C PHE A 48 -13.26 -19.78 29.04
N ILE A 49 -12.22 -19.63 29.87
CA ILE A 49 -11.99 -18.45 30.71
C ILE A 49 -11.85 -17.20 29.84
N VAL A 50 -11.07 -17.25 28.75
CA VAL A 50 -10.92 -16.11 27.83
C VAL A 50 -12.26 -15.72 27.19
N VAL A 51 -13.09 -16.69 26.79
CA VAL A 51 -14.43 -16.41 26.25
C VAL A 51 -15.34 -15.80 27.32
N LEU A 52 -15.37 -16.35 28.54
CA LEU A 52 -16.19 -15.86 29.63
C LEU A 52 -15.78 -14.45 30.07
N VAL A 53 -14.48 -14.21 30.23
CA VAL A 53 -13.91 -12.88 30.53
C VAL A 53 -14.19 -11.91 29.38
N GLY A 54 -14.07 -12.36 28.13
CA GLY A 54 -14.40 -11.56 26.95
C GLY A 54 -15.86 -11.13 26.93
N LEU A 55 -16.78 -12.07 27.11
CA LEU A 55 -18.22 -11.81 27.13
C LEU A 55 -18.62 -10.93 28.31
N GLY A 56 -18.08 -11.21 29.51
CA GLY A 56 -18.27 -10.38 30.70
C GLY A 56 -17.75 -8.95 30.51
N SER A 57 -16.58 -8.78 29.89
CA SER A 57 -16.01 -7.46 29.59
C SER A 57 -16.85 -6.68 28.58
N ILE A 58 -17.41 -7.34 27.57
CA ILE A 58 -18.31 -6.72 26.59
C ILE A 58 -19.59 -6.25 27.27
N LEU A 59 -20.23 -7.11 28.08
CA LEU A 59 -21.46 -6.76 28.81
C LEU A 59 -21.22 -5.64 29.81
N LEU A 60 -20.10 -5.67 30.54
CA LEU A 60 -19.71 -4.61 31.47
C LEU A 60 -19.49 -3.28 30.72
N GLY A 61 -18.76 -3.32 29.60
CA GLY A 61 -18.52 -2.15 28.76
C GLY A 61 -19.82 -1.54 28.22
N LEU A 62 -20.73 -2.38 27.70
CA LEU A 62 -22.07 -1.98 27.28
C LEU A 62 -22.85 -1.36 28.44
N GLY A 63 -22.86 -2.00 29.62
CA GLY A 63 -23.53 -1.49 30.80
C GLY A 63 -23.03 -0.10 31.21
N ILE A 64 -21.72 0.12 31.21
CA ILE A 64 -21.11 1.44 31.49
C ILE A 64 -21.53 2.46 30.44
N ILE A 65 -21.44 2.13 29.15
CA ILE A 65 -21.84 3.04 28.06
C ILE A 65 -23.33 3.39 28.17
N THR A 66 -24.21 2.40 28.39
CA THR A 66 -25.65 2.60 28.56
C THR A 66 -25.98 3.43 29.79
N PHE A 67 -25.30 3.20 30.92
CA PHE A 67 -25.48 3.99 32.14
C PHE A 67 -25.10 5.46 31.93
N VAL A 68 -23.95 5.72 31.29
CA VAL A 68 -23.51 7.09 30.95
C VAL A 68 -24.48 7.73 29.96
N ALA A 69 -24.94 7.00 28.95
CA ALA A 69 -25.91 7.49 27.98
C ALA A 69 -27.27 7.84 28.62
N ALA A 70 -27.77 7.00 29.54
CA ALA A 70 -29.03 7.23 30.26
C ALA A 70 -28.98 8.50 31.13
N ASN A 71 -27.81 8.81 31.71
CA ASN A 71 -27.62 9.99 32.54
C ASN A 71 -27.07 11.20 31.77
N TRP A 72 -26.86 11.09 30.45
CA TRP A 72 -26.15 12.09 29.65
C TRP A 72 -26.79 13.47 29.73
N GLN A 73 -28.12 13.57 29.85
CA GLN A 73 -28.80 14.87 29.94
C GLN A 73 -28.58 15.59 31.28
N VAL A 74 -28.39 14.83 32.37
CA VAL A 74 -28.26 15.38 33.74
C VAL A 74 -26.81 15.76 34.05
N ILE A 75 -25.83 15.11 33.43
CA ILE A 75 -24.41 15.36 33.69
C ILE A 75 -24.02 16.78 33.22
N PRO A 76 -23.43 17.62 34.09
CA PRO A 76 -22.99 18.97 33.71
C PRO A 76 -21.87 18.91 32.67
N ARG A 77 -21.74 19.97 31.88
CA ARG A 77 -20.84 20.02 30.71
C ARG A 77 -19.38 19.80 31.07
N GLU A 78 -18.93 20.37 32.18
CA GLU A 78 -17.57 20.29 32.69
C GLU A 78 -17.21 18.85 33.05
N LEU A 79 -18.16 18.13 33.67
CA LEU A 79 -17.98 16.73 34.06
C LEU A 79 -17.98 15.80 32.84
N LYS A 80 -18.78 16.08 31.81
CA LYS A 80 -18.70 15.36 30.52
C LYS A 80 -17.31 15.50 29.92
N VAL A 81 -16.80 16.73 29.81
CA VAL A 81 -15.46 17.00 29.26
C VAL A 81 -14.38 16.30 30.08
N LEU A 82 -14.46 16.39 31.42
CA LEU A 82 -13.52 15.71 32.31
C LEU A 82 -13.55 14.19 32.13
N LEU A 83 -14.73 13.57 32.05
CA LEU A 83 -14.88 12.13 31.85
C LEU A 83 -14.27 11.68 30.52
N LEU A 84 -14.54 12.42 29.43
CA LEU A 84 -13.98 12.14 28.11
C LEU A 84 -12.45 12.26 28.11
N LEU A 85 -11.90 13.30 28.75
CA LEU A 85 -10.46 13.49 28.89
C LEU A 85 -9.80 12.39 29.72
N LEU A 86 -10.39 12.04 30.87
CA LEU A 86 -9.89 10.96 31.73
C LEU A 86 -9.88 9.62 31.02
N LEU A 87 -10.94 9.31 30.26
CA LEU A 87 -11.00 8.10 29.46
C LEU A 87 -9.88 8.08 28.40
N PHE A 88 -9.70 9.19 27.68
CA PHE A 88 -8.66 9.31 26.65
C PHE A 88 -7.24 9.18 27.24
N VAL A 89 -6.95 9.95 28.30
CA VAL A 89 -5.63 9.94 28.96
C VAL A 89 -5.37 8.58 29.60
N GLY A 90 -6.36 8.02 30.30
CA GLY A 90 -6.23 6.72 30.98
C GLY A 90 -5.93 5.58 30.00
N VAL A 91 -6.67 5.48 28.91
CA VAL A 91 -6.47 4.42 27.89
C VAL A 91 -5.11 4.58 27.20
N ASN A 92 -4.70 5.80 26.84
CA ASN A 92 -3.39 6.04 26.22
C ASN A 92 -2.23 5.81 27.19
N ALA A 93 -2.36 6.23 28.46
CA ALA A 93 -1.34 6.02 29.48
C ALA A 93 -1.14 4.54 29.78
N LEU A 94 -2.22 3.78 29.95
CA LEU A 94 -2.19 2.32 30.11
C LEU A 94 -1.59 1.64 28.88
N GLY A 95 -2.01 2.05 27.68
CA GLY A 95 -1.45 1.52 26.44
C GLY A 95 0.05 1.79 26.30
N PHE A 96 0.50 3.00 26.63
CA PHE A 96 1.91 3.37 26.61
C PHE A 96 2.74 2.59 27.65
N TYR A 97 2.21 2.45 28.87
CA TYR A 97 2.86 1.69 29.94
C TYR A 97 3.05 0.23 29.55
N LEU A 98 1.98 -0.44 29.11
CA LEU A 98 2.00 -1.85 28.70
C LEU A 98 2.83 -2.09 27.43
N TRP A 99 2.95 -1.09 26.56
CA TRP A 99 3.80 -1.16 25.37
C TRP A 99 5.30 -1.02 25.71
N LYS A 100 5.67 -0.12 26.63
CA LYS A 100 7.07 0.23 26.92
C LYS A 100 7.73 -0.69 27.96
N GLN A 101 6.99 -1.14 28.96
CA GLN A 101 7.50 -2.00 30.03
C GLN A 101 6.82 -3.37 29.98
N PRO A 102 7.42 -4.39 29.32
CA PRO A 102 6.98 -5.75 29.53
C PRO A 102 7.18 -6.06 31.01
N LEU A 103 6.09 -6.37 31.71
CA LEU A 103 6.18 -6.85 33.09
C LEU A 103 7.01 -8.14 33.02
N SER A 104 7.92 -8.39 33.97
CA SER A 104 8.77 -9.59 34.01
C SER A 104 7.90 -10.86 34.05
N LEU A 105 7.48 -11.32 32.89
CA LEU A 105 6.53 -12.41 32.68
C LEU A 105 7.23 -13.50 31.89
N PRO A 106 6.85 -14.77 32.09
CA PRO A 106 7.48 -15.89 31.39
C PRO A 106 7.45 -15.71 29.86
N ILE A 107 8.53 -16.18 29.23
CA ILE A 107 8.83 -16.05 27.79
C ILE A 107 7.59 -16.42 26.95
N GLY A 108 7.03 -15.42 26.25
CA GLY A 108 5.84 -15.56 25.41
C GLY A 108 4.69 -14.62 25.77
N ARG A 109 4.48 -14.34 27.06
CA ARG A 109 3.43 -13.38 27.51
C ARG A 109 3.81 -11.92 27.28
N GLU A 110 5.10 -11.60 27.26
CA GLU A 110 5.61 -10.25 26.97
C GLU A 110 5.17 -9.73 25.59
N ARG A 111 5.19 -10.59 24.56
CA ARG A 111 4.73 -10.22 23.21
C ARG A 111 3.23 -9.97 23.15
N ALA A 112 2.45 -10.74 23.91
CA ALA A 112 1.00 -10.54 24.01
C ALA A 112 0.68 -9.23 24.73
N GLN A 113 1.39 -8.90 25.80
CA GLN A 113 1.25 -7.64 26.53
C GLN A 113 1.61 -6.44 25.64
N GLN A 114 2.74 -6.49 24.92
CA GLN A 114 3.12 -5.41 24.00
C GLN A 114 2.09 -5.21 22.88
N ARG A 115 1.54 -6.30 22.32
CA ARG A 115 0.45 -6.23 21.33
C ARG A 115 -0.82 -5.64 21.92
N PHE A 116 -1.15 -5.98 23.16
CA PHE A 116 -2.29 -5.41 23.87
C PHE A 116 -2.10 -3.91 24.12
N GLY A 117 -0.90 -3.48 24.55
CA GLY A 117 -0.55 -2.06 24.68
C GLY A 117 -0.67 -1.29 23.36
N GLN A 118 -0.20 -1.86 22.25
CA GLN A 118 -0.43 -1.30 20.91
C GLN A 118 -1.93 -1.20 20.56
N GLY A 119 -2.71 -2.20 20.95
CA GLY A 119 -4.17 -2.20 20.81
C GLY A 119 -4.84 -1.08 21.61
N LEU A 120 -4.41 -0.86 22.87
CA LEU A 120 -4.91 0.26 23.68
C LEU A 120 -4.54 1.62 23.11
N LEU A 121 -3.33 1.77 22.55
CA LEU A 121 -2.93 3.02 21.89
C LEU A 121 -3.77 3.29 20.63
N LEU A 122 -4.09 2.24 19.87
CA LEU A 122 -5.02 2.33 18.74
C LEU A 122 -6.45 2.67 19.22
N LEU A 123 -6.93 2.03 20.28
CA LEU A 123 -8.21 2.35 20.90
C LEU A 123 -8.23 3.80 21.40
N GLY A 124 -7.17 4.25 22.04
CA GLY A 124 -6.97 5.64 22.48
C GLY A 124 -7.06 6.63 21.32
N SER A 125 -6.50 6.28 20.16
CA SER A 125 -6.63 7.08 18.94
C SER A 125 -8.07 7.11 18.38
N LEU A 126 -8.88 6.07 18.59
CA LEU A 126 -10.31 6.08 18.25
C LEU A 126 -11.13 6.91 19.24
N ILE A 127 -10.81 6.81 20.53
CA ILE A 127 -11.42 7.62 21.59
C ILE A 127 -11.18 9.11 21.34
N LEU A 128 -10.01 9.50 20.80
CA LEU A 128 -9.77 10.89 20.37
C LEU A 128 -10.85 11.39 19.40
N GLY A 129 -11.15 10.62 18.35
CA GLY A 129 -12.17 10.97 17.37
C GLY A 129 -13.57 11.02 17.97
N ALA A 130 -13.92 10.04 18.81
CA ALA A 130 -15.19 10.01 19.52
C ALA A 130 -15.36 11.23 20.46
N ASN A 131 -14.29 11.59 21.19
CA ASN A 131 -14.27 12.77 22.04
C ASN A 131 -14.44 14.06 21.23
N MET A 132 -13.76 14.20 20.09
CA MET A 132 -13.92 15.36 19.21
C MET A 132 -15.36 15.49 18.69
N ALA A 133 -15.98 14.37 18.29
CA ALA A 133 -17.38 14.36 17.83
C ALA A 133 -18.36 14.72 18.96
N LEU A 134 -18.19 14.14 20.14
CA LEU A 134 -19.02 14.44 21.31
C LEU A 134 -18.83 15.88 21.80
N MET A 135 -17.62 16.43 21.70
CA MET A 135 -17.36 17.83 22.02
C MET A 135 -18.16 18.75 21.10
N GLY A 136 -18.22 18.45 19.80
CA GLY A 136 -19.07 19.17 18.85
C GLY A 136 -20.55 19.18 19.26
N GLN A 137 -21.07 18.03 19.71
CA GLN A 137 -22.46 17.91 20.20
C GLN A 137 -22.67 18.70 21.50
N ILE A 138 -21.79 18.56 22.48
CA ILE A 138 -21.91 19.24 23.79
C ILE A 138 -21.87 20.78 23.62
N PHE A 139 -21.05 21.27 22.69
CA PHE A 139 -20.86 22.70 22.46
C PHE A 139 -21.78 23.25 21.36
N HIS A 140 -22.68 22.44 20.81
CA HIS A 140 -23.55 22.79 19.69
C HIS A 140 -22.79 23.41 18.50
N HIS A 141 -21.55 22.95 18.28
CA HIS A 141 -20.75 23.32 17.12
C HIS A 141 -20.93 22.28 16.02
N SER A 142 -21.65 22.67 14.96
CA SER A 142 -21.83 21.89 13.74
C SER A 142 -20.57 21.98 12.87
N GLY A 143 -19.52 21.25 13.24
CA GLY A 143 -18.36 21.04 12.39
C GLY A 143 -18.67 20.10 11.23
N SER A 144 -18.03 20.28 10.08
CA SER A 144 -18.16 19.35 8.95
C SER A 144 -17.47 18.01 9.26
N ALA A 145 -18.02 16.92 8.73
CA ALA A 145 -17.44 15.58 8.91
C ALA A 145 -16.02 15.48 8.33
N TYR A 146 -15.75 16.19 7.23
CA TYR A 146 -14.42 16.22 6.62
C TYR A 146 -13.39 16.86 7.56
N ALA A 147 -13.73 18.00 8.20
CA ALA A 147 -12.85 18.71 9.11
C ALA A 147 -12.51 17.85 10.33
N LEU A 148 -13.52 17.16 10.88
CA LEU A 148 -13.32 16.21 11.97
C LEU A 148 -12.32 15.12 11.59
N CYS A 149 -12.48 14.49 10.42
CA CYS A 149 -11.59 13.43 9.96
C CYS A 149 -10.15 13.92 9.71
N LEU A 150 -9.97 15.11 9.14
CA LEU A 150 -8.65 15.69 8.88
C LEU A 150 -7.90 16.03 10.17
N ILE A 151 -8.55 16.73 11.11
CA ILE A 151 -7.93 17.11 12.39
C ILE A 151 -7.66 15.88 13.24
N TRP A 152 -8.60 14.93 13.26
CA TRP A 152 -8.42 13.66 13.95
C TRP A 152 -7.23 12.88 13.35
N GLY A 153 -7.19 12.73 12.02
CA GLY A 153 -6.09 12.07 11.32
C GLY A 153 -4.73 12.73 11.60
N LEU A 154 -4.68 14.07 11.70
CA LEU A 154 -3.47 14.81 12.06
C LEU A 154 -3.02 14.51 13.50
N GLY A 155 -3.96 14.44 14.46
CA GLY A 155 -3.68 14.03 15.83
C GLY A 155 -3.12 12.60 15.90
N VAL A 156 -3.70 11.67 15.16
CA VAL A 156 -3.19 10.28 15.07
C VAL A 156 -1.83 10.24 14.37
N ALA A 157 -1.58 11.07 13.37
CA ALA A 157 -0.27 11.17 12.72
C ALA A 157 0.82 11.62 13.72
N ALA A 158 0.52 12.60 14.58
CA ALA A 158 1.44 13.03 15.64
C ALA A 158 1.78 11.87 16.61
N MET A 159 0.77 11.09 17.02
CA MET A 159 0.97 9.89 17.84
C MET A 159 1.83 8.85 17.11
N ALA A 160 1.58 8.63 15.81
CA ALA A 160 2.36 7.70 14.99
C ALA A 160 3.84 8.11 14.88
N TYR A 161 4.12 9.42 14.75
CA TYR A 161 5.50 9.94 14.74
C TYR A 161 6.21 9.75 16.08
N SER A 162 5.50 9.96 17.19
CA SER A 162 6.04 9.79 18.53
C SER A 162 6.34 8.33 18.84
N LEU A 163 5.36 7.44 18.62
CA LEU A 163 5.40 6.04 19.05
C LEU A 163 5.99 5.08 18.00
N ARG A 164 6.13 5.54 16.75
CA ARG A 164 6.63 4.76 15.60
C ARG A 164 5.82 3.47 15.34
N LEU A 165 4.51 3.51 15.61
CA LEU A 165 3.60 2.39 15.40
C LEU A 165 2.96 2.45 14.01
N VAL A 166 3.07 1.35 13.27
CA VAL A 166 2.52 1.23 11.91
C VAL A 166 0.99 1.31 11.90
N SER A 167 0.31 0.72 12.88
CA SER A 167 -1.16 0.74 12.99
C SER A 167 -1.71 2.17 13.11
N LEU A 168 -1.07 3.01 13.92
CA LEU A 168 -1.43 4.44 14.05
C LEU A 168 -1.17 5.20 12.75
N GLY A 169 -0.04 4.94 12.09
CA GLY A 169 0.24 5.56 10.79
C GLY A 169 -0.79 5.16 9.72
N VAL A 170 -1.22 3.89 9.72
CA VAL A 170 -2.26 3.40 8.81
C VAL A 170 -3.59 4.10 9.08
N LEU A 171 -4.00 4.18 10.35
CA LEU A 171 -5.22 4.88 10.74
C LEU A 171 -5.18 6.37 10.36
N ALA A 172 -4.05 7.05 10.58
CA ALA A 172 -3.88 8.45 10.21
C ALA A 172 -4.07 8.69 8.71
N ILE A 173 -3.47 7.84 7.86
CA ILE A 173 -3.64 7.93 6.40
C ILE A 173 -5.10 7.69 6.00
N LEU A 174 -5.77 6.68 6.60
CA LEU A 174 -7.17 6.39 6.30
C LEU A 174 -8.09 7.56 6.69
N LEU A 175 -7.92 8.12 7.89
CA LEU A 175 -8.72 9.24 8.36
C LEU A 175 -8.52 10.48 7.51
N MET A 176 -7.27 10.83 7.19
CA MET A 176 -6.97 11.97 6.32
C MET A 176 -7.48 11.75 4.89
N GLY A 177 -7.39 10.51 4.37
CA GLY A 177 -7.96 10.15 3.07
C GLY A 177 -9.48 10.26 3.04
N ILE A 178 -10.17 9.70 4.03
CA ILE A 178 -11.64 9.82 4.16
C ILE A 178 -12.05 11.29 4.29
N GLY A 179 -11.35 12.06 5.13
CA GLY A 179 -11.59 13.49 5.27
C GLY A 179 -11.39 14.24 3.96
N TYR A 180 -10.34 13.91 3.20
CA TYR A 180 -10.12 14.50 1.88
C TYR A 180 -11.28 14.23 0.92
N TRP A 181 -11.68 12.96 0.77
CA TRP A 181 -12.75 12.55 -0.15
C TRP A 181 -14.12 13.14 0.23
N LEU A 182 -14.43 13.22 1.53
CA LEU A 182 -15.67 13.85 2.00
C LEU A 182 -15.71 15.35 1.73
N GLY A 183 -14.55 16.02 1.73
CA GLY A 183 -14.44 17.47 1.53
C GLY A 183 -14.13 17.90 0.10
N ILE A 184 -14.16 17.02 -0.91
CA ILE A 184 -13.80 17.38 -2.30
C ILE A 184 -14.65 18.55 -2.82
N GLN A 185 -15.94 18.59 -2.47
CA GLN A 185 -16.84 19.67 -2.88
C GLN A 185 -16.49 21.03 -2.24
N GLU A 186 -15.70 21.01 -1.17
CA GLU A 186 -15.31 22.17 -0.36
C GLU A 186 -13.86 22.62 -0.66
N LEU A 187 -13.19 22.05 -1.68
CA LEU A 187 -11.77 22.33 -1.99
C LEU A 187 -11.49 23.83 -2.24
N PHE A 188 -12.48 24.55 -2.76
CA PHE A 188 -12.38 25.96 -3.12
C PHE A 188 -13.51 26.82 -2.55
N SER A 189 -14.35 26.26 -1.67
CA SER A 189 -15.24 27.09 -0.87
C SER A 189 -14.36 27.87 0.11
N VAL A 190 -14.65 29.17 0.29
CA VAL A 190 -14.04 29.94 1.38
C VAL A 190 -14.69 29.44 2.68
N GLY A 191 -14.21 28.29 3.15
CA GLY A 191 -14.68 27.67 4.38
C GLY A 191 -14.37 28.53 5.59
N VAL A 192 -15.10 28.27 6.69
CA VAL A 192 -15.02 28.99 7.97
C VAL A 192 -13.60 29.00 8.58
N LEU A 193 -12.72 28.05 8.19
CA LEU A 193 -11.33 27.95 8.62
C LEU A 193 -10.39 27.96 7.40
N PRO A 194 -9.71 29.09 7.11
CA PRO A 194 -8.80 29.21 5.96
C PRO A 194 -7.72 28.13 5.91
N GLY A 195 -7.26 27.67 7.08
CA GLY A 195 -6.24 26.62 7.19
C GLY A 195 -6.70 25.25 6.66
N LEU A 196 -7.98 24.89 6.84
CA LEU A 196 -8.50 23.62 6.31
C LEU A 196 -8.64 23.66 4.79
N GLY A 197 -9.07 24.79 4.22
CA GLY A 197 -9.11 24.98 2.77
C GLY A 197 -7.72 24.85 2.14
N LEU A 198 -6.70 25.51 2.73
CA LEU A 198 -5.31 25.35 2.29
C LEU A 198 -4.80 23.91 2.40
N MET A 199 -5.21 23.19 3.45
CA MET A 199 -4.87 21.78 3.64
C MET A 199 -5.49 20.89 2.55
N MET A 200 -6.75 21.15 2.18
CA MET A 200 -7.42 20.41 1.10
C MET A 200 -6.75 20.69 -0.25
N GLN A 201 -6.48 21.96 -0.57
CA GLN A 201 -5.84 22.34 -1.83
C GLN A 201 -4.44 21.74 -1.98
N ASN A 202 -3.67 21.65 -0.89
CA ASN A 202 -2.28 21.17 -0.90
C ASN A 202 -2.13 19.71 -0.40
N MET A 203 -3.22 18.94 -0.40
CA MET A 203 -3.22 17.58 0.14
C MET A 203 -2.18 16.64 -0.51
N PRO A 204 -1.89 16.69 -1.83
CA PRO A 204 -0.83 15.88 -2.43
C PRO A 204 0.54 16.11 -1.78
N ILE A 205 0.90 17.38 -1.55
CA ILE A 205 2.17 17.74 -0.89
C ILE A 205 2.12 17.29 0.57
N ILE A 206 1.03 17.59 1.28
CA ILE A 206 0.88 17.25 2.70
C ILE A 206 0.97 15.73 2.92
N ALA A 207 0.28 14.93 2.10
CA ALA A 207 0.35 13.48 2.17
C ALA A 207 1.78 12.97 1.93
N GLY A 208 2.50 13.54 0.96
CA GLY A 208 3.89 13.18 0.67
C GLY A 208 4.83 13.52 1.83
N VAL A 209 4.80 14.78 2.28
CA VAL A 209 5.66 15.30 3.35
C VAL A 209 5.35 14.66 4.70
N LEU A 210 4.08 14.36 4.99
CA LEU A 210 3.69 13.77 6.27
C LEU A 210 3.91 12.26 6.31
N PHE A 211 3.57 11.51 5.26
CA PHE A 211 3.52 10.05 5.34
C PHE A 211 4.72 9.33 4.75
N VAL A 212 5.44 9.90 3.76
CA VAL A 212 6.67 9.28 3.24
C VAL A 212 7.77 9.24 4.32
N PRO A 213 8.07 10.32 5.05
CA PRO A 213 9.06 10.26 6.15
C PRO A 213 8.60 9.37 7.30
N LEU A 214 7.29 9.32 7.59
CA LEU A 214 6.73 8.40 8.58
C LEU A 214 6.97 6.93 8.17
N ALA A 215 6.86 6.60 6.88
CA ALA A 215 7.15 5.27 6.36
C ALA A 215 8.61 4.88 6.57
N TYR A 216 9.55 5.81 6.38
CA TYR A 216 10.96 5.61 6.72
C TYR A 216 11.18 5.43 8.23
N ARG A 217 10.55 6.27 9.05
CA ARG A 217 10.67 6.22 10.52
C ARG A 217 10.12 4.92 11.10
N CYS A 218 9.02 4.42 10.55
CA CYS A 218 8.40 3.15 10.94
C CYS A 218 8.98 1.93 10.19
N ARG A 219 9.85 2.14 9.19
CA ARG A 219 10.42 1.10 8.31
C ARG A 219 9.37 0.18 7.68
N SER A 220 8.22 0.74 7.30
CA SER A 220 7.05 -0.03 6.87
C SER A 220 6.75 0.14 5.39
N ARG A 221 6.75 -0.99 4.67
CA ARG A 221 6.39 -1.09 3.25
C ARG A 221 4.91 -0.76 3.00
N VAL A 222 4.03 -1.16 3.93
CA VAL A 222 2.60 -0.89 3.86
C VAL A 222 2.34 0.60 3.96
N LEU A 223 3.01 1.26 4.90
CA LEU A 223 2.84 2.70 5.12
C LEU A 223 3.33 3.51 3.92
N PHE A 224 4.46 3.11 3.33
CA PHE A 224 4.96 3.72 2.10
C PHE A 224 3.97 3.56 0.95
N GLY A 225 3.48 2.34 0.70
CA GLY A 225 2.50 2.09 -0.36
C GLY A 225 1.23 2.92 -0.19
N MET A 226 0.68 2.97 1.03
CA MET A 226 -0.49 3.79 1.34
C MET A 226 -0.22 5.29 1.21
N ALA A 227 0.96 5.78 1.58
CA ALA A 227 1.34 7.17 1.39
C ALA A 227 1.35 7.54 -0.09
N MET A 228 1.91 6.68 -0.95
CA MET A 228 1.91 6.89 -2.39
C MET A 228 0.47 6.86 -2.95
N ILE A 229 -0.40 5.95 -2.50
CA ILE A 229 -1.83 5.96 -2.88
C ILE A 229 -2.48 7.29 -2.49
N ALA A 230 -2.23 7.78 -1.27
CA ALA A 230 -2.80 9.06 -0.81
C ALA A 230 -2.33 10.24 -1.67
N VAL A 231 -1.02 10.32 -1.98
CA VAL A 231 -0.46 11.35 -2.88
C VAL A 231 -1.07 11.27 -4.27
N LEU A 232 -1.14 10.08 -4.87
CA LEU A 232 -1.68 9.89 -6.22
C LEU A 232 -3.17 10.21 -6.27
N SER A 233 -3.96 9.69 -5.32
CA SER A 233 -5.40 9.90 -5.26
C SER A 233 -5.77 11.37 -5.14
N SER A 234 -5.08 12.11 -4.26
CA SER A 234 -5.29 13.55 -4.11
C SER A 234 -4.78 14.35 -5.31
N PHE A 235 -3.68 13.93 -5.91
CA PHE A 235 -3.15 14.61 -7.10
C PHE A 235 -4.09 14.46 -8.31
N LEU A 236 -4.71 13.29 -8.51
CA LEU A 236 -5.70 13.08 -9.56
C LEU A 236 -6.94 13.96 -9.38
N VAL A 237 -7.38 14.20 -8.15
CA VAL A 237 -8.48 15.14 -7.86
C VAL A 237 -8.09 16.57 -8.26
N VAL A 238 -6.90 17.03 -7.84
CA VAL A 238 -6.37 18.35 -8.22
C VAL A 238 -6.30 18.50 -9.74
N LEU A 239 -5.83 17.48 -10.47
CA LEU A 239 -5.80 17.50 -11.94
C LEU A 239 -7.20 17.53 -12.57
N SER A 240 -8.14 16.76 -12.03
CA SER A 240 -9.50 16.67 -12.57
C SER A 240 -10.26 17.98 -12.45
N ASP A 241 -10.05 18.72 -11.37
CA ASP A 241 -10.67 20.02 -11.15
C ASP A 241 -10.07 21.10 -12.05
N LEU A 242 -8.75 21.08 -12.22
CA LEU A 242 -8.06 21.96 -13.18
C LEU A 242 -8.55 21.70 -14.62
N GLY A 243 -8.89 20.46 -14.96
CA GLY A 243 -9.53 20.14 -16.25
C GLY A 243 -10.96 20.66 -16.40
N ARG A 244 -11.70 20.91 -15.30
CA ARG A 244 -13.05 21.50 -15.33
C ARG A 244 -13.05 23.02 -15.42
N LEU A 245 -12.04 23.67 -14.82
CA LEU A 245 -11.91 25.13 -14.81
C LEU A 245 -11.59 25.71 -16.20
N PHE A 246 -11.05 24.90 -17.09
CA PHE A 246 -10.71 25.29 -18.45
C PHE A 246 -11.42 24.33 -19.41
N ASP A 247 -12.55 24.76 -19.99
CA ASP A 247 -13.34 24.04 -21.01
C ASP A 247 -12.49 23.44 -22.16
N SER A 248 -11.25 23.89 -22.31
CA SER A 248 -10.22 23.26 -23.15
C SER A 248 -8.85 23.40 -22.45
N ALA A 249 -8.45 22.39 -21.67
CA ALA A 249 -7.12 22.35 -21.09
C ALA A 249 -6.05 22.27 -22.21
N PRO A 250 -4.98 23.09 -22.19
CA PRO A 250 -3.91 22.97 -23.17
C PRO A 250 -3.35 21.54 -23.14
N GLY A 251 -3.13 20.93 -24.31
CA GLY A 251 -2.60 19.56 -24.39
C GLY A 251 -1.31 19.33 -23.60
N VAL A 252 -0.51 20.38 -23.37
CA VAL A 252 0.65 20.37 -22.46
C VAL A 252 0.29 19.93 -21.04
N VAL A 253 -0.77 20.49 -20.49
CA VAL A 253 -1.26 20.15 -19.16
C VAL A 253 -1.75 18.71 -19.13
N VAL A 254 -2.50 18.31 -20.15
CA VAL A 254 -3.04 16.95 -20.28
C VAL A 254 -1.90 15.92 -20.30
N ALA A 255 -0.84 16.20 -21.07
CA ALA A 255 0.34 15.35 -21.11
C ALA A 255 1.05 15.25 -19.75
N ILE A 256 1.27 16.39 -19.08
CA ILE A 256 1.86 16.41 -17.74
C ILE A 256 1.00 15.61 -16.76
N ALA A 257 -0.33 15.77 -16.79
CA ALA A 257 -1.26 15.09 -15.91
C ALA A 257 -1.14 13.55 -15.99
N PHE A 258 -0.98 13.02 -17.20
CA PHE A 258 -0.87 11.57 -17.40
C PHE A 258 0.52 11.00 -17.11
N ILE A 259 1.58 11.76 -17.35
CA ILE A 259 2.97 11.28 -17.24
C ILE A 259 3.55 11.51 -15.86
N LEU A 260 3.16 12.59 -15.18
CA LEU A 260 3.77 12.96 -13.92
C LEU A 260 3.61 11.87 -12.84
N PRO A 261 2.43 11.24 -12.63
CA PRO A 261 2.29 10.19 -11.63
C PRO A 261 3.23 8.98 -11.84
N PRO A 262 3.27 8.33 -13.03
CA PRO A 262 4.18 7.21 -13.26
C PRO A 262 5.65 7.65 -13.30
N ALA A 263 5.95 8.87 -13.78
CA ALA A 263 7.31 9.41 -13.77
C ALA A 263 7.83 9.63 -12.33
N LEU A 264 7.01 10.19 -11.44
CA LEU A 264 7.32 10.40 -10.02
C LEU A 264 7.54 9.07 -9.29
N LEU A 265 6.67 8.09 -9.53
CA LEU A 265 6.76 6.77 -8.90
C LEU A 265 7.97 5.96 -9.39
N TRP A 266 8.24 5.98 -10.70
CA TRP A 266 9.35 5.22 -11.27
C TRP A 266 10.70 5.82 -10.90
N SER A 267 10.78 7.16 -10.86
CA SER A 267 12.03 7.86 -10.53
C SER A 267 12.39 7.83 -9.04
N TYR A 268 11.49 7.32 -8.20
CA TYR A 268 11.70 7.23 -6.77
C TYR A 268 12.92 6.37 -6.42
N ASP A 269 13.92 6.98 -5.78
CA ASP A 269 15.08 6.28 -5.25
C ASP A 269 15.28 6.59 -3.77
N ASP A 270 15.42 5.53 -2.96
CA ASP A 270 15.66 5.60 -1.53
C ASP A 270 16.95 6.37 -1.19
N GLU A 271 17.95 6.40 -2.09
CA GLU A 271 19.22 7.09 -1.84
C GLU A 271 19.07 8.60 -1.68
N ILE A 272 18.20 9.22 -2.48
CA ILE A 272 17.99 10.68 -2.49
C ILE A 272 17.51 11.12 -1.11
N TRP A 273 16.55 10.38 -0.56
CA TRP A 273 15.91 10.68 0.72
C TRP A 273 16.77 10.30 1.92
N GLN A 274 17.69 9.34 1.77
CA GLN A 274 18.56 8.90 2.87
C GLN A 274 19.82 9.74 3.03
N ARG A 275 20.33 10.39 1.97
CA ARG A 275 21.56 11.21 2.02
C ARG A 275 21.63 12.23 3.17
N PRO A 276 20.60 13.08 3.40
CA PRO A 276 20.64 14.02 4.52
C PRO A 276 20.72 13.32 5.87
N TRP A 277 20.04 12.18 6.04
CA TRP A 277 20.01 11.42 7.30
C TRP A 277 21.25 10.54 7.51
N ARG A 278 21.93 10.10 6.44
CA ARG A 278 23.20 9.34 6.50
C ARG A 278 24.32 10.14 7.15
N ARG A 279 24.33 11.47 6.97
CA ARG A 279 25.31 12.35 7.63
C ARG A 279 25.08 12.47 9.14
N LEU A 280 23.88 12.14 9.61
CA LEU A 280 23.45 12.36 11.00
C LEU A 280 23.37 11.07 11.83
N ALA A 281 23.42 9.86 11.26
CA ALA A 281 23.30 8.64 12.07
C ALA A 281 23.91 7.37 11.44
N HIS A 282 24.59 6.55 12.26
CA HIS A 282 25.08 5.18 11.98
C HIS A 282 23.96 4.12 11.85
N LEU A 283 22.77 4.50 11.37
CA LEU A 283 21.61 3.61 11.39
C LEU A 283 21.67 2.53 10.29
N PRO A 284 21.15 1.32 10.58
CA PRO A 284 21.02 0.24 9.58
C PRO A 284 20.24 0.70 8.35
N ARG A 285 20.66 0.25 7.16
CA ARG A 285 20.02 0.58 5.88
C ARG A 285 18.53 0.20 5.91
N PRO A 286 17.60 1.12 5.59
CA PRO A 286 16.18 0.80 5.43
C PRO A 286 15.97 -0.25 4.33
N LYS A 287 14.87 -0.99 4.41
CA LYS A 287 14.42 -1.83 3.28
C LYS A 287 14.14 -0.92 2.08
N PRO A 288 14.55 -1.28 0.86
CA PRO A 288 14.32 -0.45 -0.32
C PRO A 288 12.81 -0.34 -0.57
N PHE A 289 12.30 0.89 -0.66
CA PHE A 289 10.93 1.19 -1.08
C PHE A 289 10.82 1.40 -2.60
N ARG A 290 11.94 1.61 -3.30
CA ARG A 290 12.00 1.73 -4.77
C ARG A 290 11.19 0.65 -5.50
N ALA A 291 11.32 -0.62 -5.11
CA ALA A 291 10.59 -1.72 -5.75
C ALA A 291 9.06 -1.57 -5.62
N ILE A 292 8.56 -1.02 -4.51
CA ILE A 292 7.13 -0.75 -4.31
C ILE A 292 6.69 0.40 -5.19
N ALA A 293 7.46 1.50 -5.20
CA ALA A 293 7.17 2.66 -6.03
C ALA A 293 7.12 2.28 -7.52
N GLN A 294 8.10 1.52 -8.01
CA GLN A 294 8.15 1.02 -9.39
C GLN A 294 6.99 0.06 -9.70
N THR A 295 6.62 -0.84 -8.78
CA THR A 295 5.44 -1.71 -8.97
C THR A 295 4.16 -0.87 -9.11
N MET A 296 4.00 0.17 -8.29
CA MET A 296 2.86 1.09 -8.37
C MET A 296 2.89 1.92 -9.66
N ALA A 297 4.07 2.36 -10.11
CA ALA A 297 4.25 3.03 -11.40
C ALA A 297 3.79 2.15 -12.55
N LEU A 298 4.18 0.85 -12.56
CA LEU A 298 3.75 -0.09 -13.58
C LEU A 298 2.26 -0.34 -13.56
N ILE A 299 1.65 -0.48 -12.37
CA ILE A 299 0.18 -0.65 -12.25
C ILE A 299 -0.53 0.58 -12.82
N TYR A 300 -0.10 1.79 -12.43
CA TYR A 300 -0.66 3.03 -12.93
C TYR A 300 -0.49 3.16 -14.45
N LEU A 301 0.74 2.97 -14.95
CA LEU A 301 1.07 3.06 -16.37
C LEU A 301 0.27 2.04 -17.20
N SER A 302 0.14 0.80 -16.71
CA SER A 302 -0.65 -0.24 -17.38
C SER A 302 -2.13 0.13 -17.44
N SER A 303 -2.66 0.67 -16.34
CA SER A 303 -4.05 1.10 -16.26
C SER A 303 -4.31 2.28 -17.20
N LEU A 304 -3.43 3.28 -17.19
CA LEU A 304 -3.46 4.43 -18.09
C LEU A 304 -3.45 4.00 -19.56
N ILE A 305 -2.47 3.19 -19.97
CA ILE A 305 -2.35 2.73 -21.35
C ILE A 305 -3.56 1.90 -21.77
N TYR A 306 -4.08 1.07 -20.86
CA TYR A 306 -5.27 0.27 -21.10
C TYR A 306 -6.51 1.15 -21.36
N PHE A 307 -6.80 2.14 -20.52
CA PHE A 307 -7.95 3.03 -20.73
C PHE A 307 -7.80 3.86 -22.02
N MET A 308 -6.60 4.35 -22.30
CA MET A 308 -6.29 5.11 -23.51
C MET A 308 -6.23 4.25 -24.78
N SER A 309 -6.31 2.92 -24.68
CA SER A 309 -6.37 2.02 -25.84
C SER A 309 -7.76 1.95 -26.49
N TYR A 310 -8.80 2.47 -25.85
CA TYR A 310 -10.16 2.51 -26.38
C TYR A 310 -10.35 3.70 -27.32
N HIS A 311 -11.07 3.47 -28.43
CA HIS A 311 -11.31 4.53 -29.40
C HIS A 311 -12.12 5.70 -28.79
N TYR A 312 -13.07 5.37 -27.92
CA TYR A 312 -13.92 6.34 -27.23
C TYR A 312 -13.13 7.41 -26.46
N TRP A 313 -11.95 7.07 -25.94
CA TRP A 313 -11.12 8.00 -25.18
C TRP A 313 -10.65 9.20 -26.02
N TRP A 314 -10.53 9.01 -27.33
CA TRP A 314 -9.97 9.99 -28.27
C TRP A 314 -11.04 10.77 -29.05
N LEU A 315 -12.32 10.61 -28.71
CA LEU A 315 -13.41 11.35 -29.37
C LEU A 315 -13.37 12.86 -29.08
N GLY A 316 -12.69 13.28 -28.01
CA GLY A 316 -12.62 14.67 -27.60
C GLY A 316 -11.39 15.40 -28.15
N GLY A 317 -11.60 16.37 -29.04
CA GLY A 317 -10.58 17.30 -29.50
C GLY A 317 -11.18 18.31 -30.47
N SER A 318 -10.87 19.60 -30.30
CA SER A 318 -11.30 20.65 -31.22
C SER A 318 -10.14 21.06 -32.12
N GLU A 319 -10.39 21.19 -33.42
CA GLU A 319 -9.44 21.85 -34.32
C GLU A 319 -9.34 23.32 -33.91
N THR A 320 -8.22 23.67 -33.30
CA THR A 320 -7.92 25.02 -32.84
C THR A 320 -6.73 25.55 -33.60
N ALA A 321 -6.84 26.77 -34.14
CA ALA A 321 -5.71 27.43 -34.77
C ALA A 321 -4.55 27.59 -33.76
N VAL A 322 -3.31 27.40 -34.22
CA VAL A 322 -2.10 27.46 -33.38
C VAL A 322 -1.98 28.77 -32.58
N SER A 323 -2.44 29.89 -33.16
CA SER A 323 -2.48 31.18 -32.46
C SER A 323 -3.36 31.17 -31.20
N ASN A 324 -4.50 30.47 -31.26
CA ASN A 324 -5.43 30.37 -30.14
C ASN A 324 -4.88 29.42 -29.06
N GLN A 325 -4.05 28.45 -29.43
CA GLN A 325 -3.39 27.55 -28.49
C GLN A 325 -2.29 28.24 -27.69
N PHE A 326 -1.48 29.11 -28.31
CA PHE A 326 -0.52 29.94 -27.56
C PHE A 326 -1.23 30.88 -26.58
N ALA A 327 -2.33 31.50 -27.00
CA ALA A 327 -3.15 32.32 -26.12
C ALA A 327 -3.75 31.51 -24.96
N GLN A 328 -4.28 30.30 -25.23
CA GLN A 328 -4.79 29.37 -24.21
C GLN A 328 -3.69 28.86 -23.28
N LEU A 329 -2.48 28.61 -23.78
CA LEU A 329 -1.35 28.22 -22.93
C LEU A 329 -1.00 29.32 -21.93
N PHE A 330 -1.03 30.59 -22.34
CA PHE A 330 -0.71 31.71 -21.45
C PHE A 330 -1.87 32.06 -20.51
N SER A 331 -3.12 32.02 -20.98
CA SER A 331 -4.30 32.37 -20.17
C SER A 331 -4.76 31.24 -19.24
N ALA A 332 -4.76 30.00 -19.71
CA ALA A 332 -5.24 28.83 -18.98
C ALA A 332 -4.10 27.91 -18.50
N GLY A 333 -3.03 27.77 -19.29
CA GLY A 333 -1.90 26.92 -18.94
C GLY A 333 -0.99 27.51 -17.86
N LEU A 334 -0.77 28.83 -17.84
CA LEU A 334 0.15 29.45 -16.88
C LEU A 334 -0.33 29.36 -15.41
N PRO A 335 -1.59 29.69 -15.06
CA PRO A 335 -2.08 29.50 -13.68
C PRO A 335 -2.02 28.03 -13.23
N LEU A 336 -2.22 27.11 -14.16
CA LEU A 336 -2.19 25.67 -13.95
C LEU A 336 -0.77 25.15 -13.70
N LEU A 337 0.18 25.60 -14.52
CA LEU A 337 1.61 25.33 -14.32
C LEU A 337 2.12 25.96 -13.03
N LEU A 338 1.54 27.07 -12.57
CA LEU A 338 1.87 27.73 -11.31
C LEU A 338 1.15 27.13 -10.09
N ASN A 339 0.31 26.10 -10.26
CA ASN A 339 -0.31 25.42 -9.13
C ASN A 339 0.79 24.84 -8.21
N PRO A 340 0.74 25.11 -6.89
CA PRO A 340 1.81 24.72 -5.97
C PRO A 340 2.05 23.20 -5.95
N ASN A 341 0.99 22.39 -6.06
CA ASN A 341 1.12 20.93 -6.12
C ASN A 341 1.83 20.47 -7.39
N LEU A 342 1.43 21.02 -8.54
CA LEU A 342 2.00 20.63 -9.82
C LEU A 342 3.47 21.05 -9.92
N LEU A 343 3.80 22.29 -9.53
CA LEU A 343 5.18 22.77 -9.45
C LEU A 343 6.04 21.90 -8.53
N PHE A 344 5.55 21.61 -7.32
CA PHE A 344 6.30 20.83 -6.35
C PHE A 344 6.56 19.40 -6.85
N LEU A 345 5.53 18.72 -7.35
CA LEU A 345 5.66 17.33 -7.82
C LEU A 345 6.44 17.23 -9.12
N MET A 346 6.29 18.19 -10.05
CA MET A 346 7.10 18.27 -11.26
C MET A 346 8.56 18.54 -10.94
N GLY A 347 8.85 19.54 -10.11
CA GLY A 347 10.21 19.83 -9.66
C GLY A 347 10.85 18.65 -8.96
N LEU A 348 10.10 17.97 -8.08
CA LEU A 348 10.56 16.76 -7.41
C LEU A 348 10.88 15.63 -8.40
N THR A 349 10.01 15.42 -9.40
CA THR A 349 10.20 14.41 -10.44
C THR A 349 11.44 14.71 -11.29
N LEU A 350 11.63 15.97 -11.71
CA LEU A 350 12.79 16.40 -12.47
C LEU A 350 14.09 16.19 -11.68
N VAL A 351 14.11 16.54 -10.39
CA VAL A 351 15.26 16.30 -9.51
C VAL A 351 15.57 14.80 -9.39
N GLN A 352 14.55 13.96 -9.26
CA GLN A 352 14.72 12.50 -9.16
C GLN A 352 15.28 11.91 -10.46
N TRP A 353 14.74 12.29 -11.61
CA TRP A 353 15.26 11.85 -12.92
C TRP A 353 16.66 12.37 -13.19
N PHE A 354 16.95 13.65 -12.91
CA PHE A 354 18.28 14.21 -13.07
C PHE A 354 19.32 13.47 -12.21
N TYR A 355 18.94 13.07 -10.99
CA TYR A 355 19.79 12.24 -10.14
C TYR A 355 20.09 10.86 -10.73
N GLN A 356 19.12 10.23 -11.40
CA GLN A 356 19.33 8.94 -12.06
C GLN A 356 20.16 9.05 -13.35
N ILE A 357 20.05 10.18 -14.04
CA ILE A 357 20.85 10.45 -15.24
C ILE A 357 22.28 10.87 -14.84
N SER A 358 22.47 11.52 -13.69
CA SER A 358 23.80 11.98 -13.28
C SER A 358 24.80 10.81 -13.09
N PRO A 359 26.05 10.94 -13.56
CA PRO A 359 27.06 9.89 -13.43
C PRO A 359 27.37 9.63 -11.96
N ASP A 360 27.57 8.36 -11.62
CA ASP A 360 28.02 8.02 -10.28
C ASP A 360 29.49 8.43 -10.10
N GLN A 361 29.74 9.41 -9.22
CA GLN A 361 31.08 9.93 -8.93
C GLN A 361 32.07 8.84 -8.47
N ARG A 362 31.57 7.69 -8.02
CA ARG A 362 32.40 6.57 -7.55
C ARG A 362 32.78 5.55 -8.63
N THR A 363 31.93 5.37 -9.64
CA THR A 363 32.09 4.31 -10.65
C THR A 363 32.22 4.87 -12.06
N GLN A 364 32.05 6.18 -12.25
CA GLN A 364 32.16 6.90 -13.53
C GLN A 364 31.20 6.40 -14.63
N HIS A 365 30.28 5.50 -14.30
CA HIS A 365 29.22 5.01 -15.18
C HIS A 365 27.90 5.75 -14.92
N TRP A 366 27.08 5.84 -15.95
CA TRP A 366 25.70 6.35 -15.86
C TRP A 366 24.86 5.45 -14.97
N ARG A 367 24.05 6.03 -14.07
CA ARG A 367 23.22 5.26 -13.13
C ARG A 367 21.95 4.69 -13.76
N LEU A 368 21.66 5.05 -15.01
CA LEU A 368 20.52 4.59 -15.79
C LEU A 368 20.59 3.08 -16.02
N ARG A 369 19.56 2.36 -15.59
CA ARG A 369 19.39 0.95 -15.91
C ARG A 369 18.64 0.79 -17.23
N GLN A 370 18.78 -0.38 -17.86
CA GLN A 370 18.06 -0.68 -19.11
C GLN A 370 16.54 -0.47 -18.99
N GLY A 371 15.95 -0.85 -17.85
CA GLY A 371 14.52 -0.64 -17.58
C GLY A 371 14.10 0.83 -17.46
N ASP A 372 14.99 1.72 -16.98
CA ASP A 372 14.69 3.14 -16.81
C ASP A 372 14.53 3.83 -18.18
N GLY A 373 15.36 3.46 -19.16
CA GLY A 373 15.26 3.96 -20.54
C GLY A 373 13.99 3.51 -21.26
N VAL A 374 13.54 2.27 -21.02
CA VAL A 374 12.28 1.76 -21.60
C VAL A 374 11.10 2.57 -21.07
N ILE A 375 11.00 2.75 -19.74
CA ILE A 375 9.89 3.53 -19.17
C ILE A 375 9.93 4.98 -19.63
N LEU A 376 11.11 5.60 -19.72
CA LEU A 376 11.24 6.95 -20.27
C LEU A 376 10.70 7.03 -21.71
N ALA A 377 11.00 6.05 -22.57
CA ALA A 377 10.46 6.00 -23.93
C ALA A 377 8.93 5.89 -23.95
N PHE A 378 8.34 5.03 -23.10
CA PHE A 378 6.88 4.95 -22.95
C PHE A 378 6.28 6.30 -22.54
N LEU A 379 6.87 6.96 -21.54
CA LEU A 379 6.41 8.27 -21.07
C LEU A 379 6.49 9.33 -22.17
N LEU A 380 7.57 9.36 -22.95
CA LEU A 380 7.75 10.30 -24.06
C LEU A 380 6.74 10.07 -25.19
N ILE A 381 6.44 8.81 -25.53
CA ILE A 381 5.41 8.49 -26.53
C ILE A 381 4.03 8.92 -26.05
N ILE A 382 3.68 8.62 -24.79
CA ILE A 382 2.43 9.07 -24.17
C ILE A 382 2.35 10.60 -24.23
N ALA A 383 3.45 11.30 -23.95
CA ALA A 383 3.53 12.77 -24.02
C ALA A 383 3.25 13.26 -25.42
N GLY A 384 3.99 12.75 -26.40
CA GLY A 384 3.88 13.18 -27.79
C GLY A 384 2.47 12.99 -28.34
N VAL A 385 1.85 11.83 -28.10
CA VAL A 385 0.49 11.54 -28.59
C VAL A 385 -0.55 12.44 -27.92
N THR A 386 -0.48 12.63 -26.60
CA THR A 386 -1.44 13.49 -25.88
C THR A 386 -1.26 14.97 -26.22
N LEU A 387 -0.01 15.45 -26.26
CA LEU A 387 0.31 16.80 -26.73
C LEU A 387 -0.25 17.04 -28.12
N TRP A 388 0.01 16.14 -29.06
CA TRP A 388 -0.41 16.32 -30.44
C TRP A 388 -1.93 16.32 -30.58
N HIS A 389 -2.61 15.37 -29.94
CA HIS A 389 -4.07 15.23 -30.04
C HIS A 389 -4.82 16.46 -29.53
N TRP A 390 -4.39 17.03 -28.40
CA TRP A 390 -5.04 18.18 -27.77
C TRP A 390 -4.43 19.55 -28.11
N SER A 391 -3.26 19.61 -28.76
CA SER A 391 -2.59 20.87 -29.12
C SER A 391 -2.22 21.02 -30.58
N VAL A 392 -2.49 20.07 -31.47
CA VAL A 392 -2.18 20.25 -32.90
C VAL A 392 -3.37 19.85 -33.74
N SER A 393 -3.74 18.58 -33.70
CA SER A 393 -4.86 18.04 -34.47
C SER A 393 -5.36 16.73 -33.85
N PRO A 394 -6.68 16.49 -33.83
CA PRO A 394 -7.24 15.24 -33.32
C PRO A 394 -6.78 14.02 -34.14
N ILE A 395 -5.84 13.24 -33.61
CA ILE A 395 -5.28 12.03 -34.25
C ILE A 395 -5.89 10.72 -33.71
N MET A 396 -7.22 10.59 -33.75
CA MET A 396 -7.98 9.53 -33.06
C MET A 396 -7.50 8.10 -33.39
N ALA A 397 -7.37 7.79 -34.68
CA ALA A 397 -6.98 6.45 -35.15
C ALA A 397 -5.52 6.13 -34.79
N ILE A 398 -4.61 7.08 -35.01
CA ILE A 398 -3.18 6.92 -34.71
C ILE A 398 -2.98 6.76 -33.21
N ALA A 399 -3.67 7.56 -32.39
CA ALA A 399 -3.58 7.48 -30.94
C ALA A 399 -4.10 6.13 -30.42
N THR A 400 -5.28 5.70 -30.87
CA THR A 400 -5.86 4.39 -30.51
C THR A 400 -4.91 3.25 -30.87
N PHE A 401 -4.36 3.26 -32.08
CA PHE A 401 -3.40 2.25 -32.54
C PHE A 401 -2.12 2.26 -31.70
N THR A 402 -1.54 3.44 -31.46
CA THR A 402 -0.30 3.61 -30.69
C THR A 402 -0.46 3.04 -29.28
N PHE A 403 -1.56 3.33 -28.59
CA PHE A 403 -1.80 2.81 -27.24
C PHE A 403 -2.04 1.29 -27.19
N ASN A 404 -2.64 0.70 -28.22
CA ASN A 404 -2.74 -0.76 -28.33
C ASN A 404 -1.37 -1.42 -28.55
N VAL A 405 -0.49 -0.79 -29.35
CA VAL A 405 0.89 -1.25 -29.52
C VAL A 405 1.68 -1.11 -28.22
N LEU A 406 1.56 0.02 -27.52
CA LEU A 406 2.20 0.21 -26.22
C LEU A 406 1.73 -0.82 -25.19
N LEU A 407 0.43 -1.11 -25.14
CA LEU A 407 -0.12 -2.13 -24.23
C LEU A 407 0.47 -3.51 -24.50
N PHE A 408 0.57 -3.89 -25.79
CA PHE A 408 1.19 -5.14 -26.20
C PHE A 408 2.67 -5.19 -25.83
N LEU A 409 3.43 -4.14 -26.12
CA LEU A 409 4.86 -4.05 -25.80
C LEU A 409 5.12 -4.10 -24.29
N LEU A 410 4.28 -3.44 -23.49
CA LEU A 410 4.36 -3.48 -22.03
C LEU A 410 4.08 -4.89 -21.51
N ALA A 411 3.04 -5.54 -22.01
CA ALA A 411 2.67 -6.90 -21.63
C ALA A 411 3.77 -7.91 -22.01
N ALA A 412 4.31 -7.81 -23.23
CA ALA A 412 5.43 -8.63 -23.70
C ALA A 412 6.72 -8.38 -22.89
N GLY A 413 7.01 -7.13 -22.54
CA GLY A 413 8.12 -6.76 -21.66
C GLY A 413 8.01 -7.40 -20.28
N CYS A 414 6.85 -7.29 -19.63
CA CYS A 414 6.56 -7.92 -18.34
C CYS A 414 6.70 -9.45 -18.40
N LEU A 415 6.22 -10.09 -19.47
CA LEU A 415 6.37 -11.53 -19.67
C LEU A 415 7.83 -11.95 -19.84
N ARG A 416 8.58 -11.24 -20.69
CA ARG A 416 9.99 -11.51 -20.93
C ARG A 416 10.80 -11.38 -19.64
N GLU A 417 10.60 -10.32 -18.87
CA GLU A 417 11.33 -10.09 -17.62
C GLU A 417 10.90 -11.06 -16.52
N GLY A 418 9.61 -11.41 -16.47
CA GLY A 418 9.08 -12.47 -15.60
C GLY A 418 9.65 -13.86 -15.91
N LEU A 419 9.89 -14.17 -17.19
CA LEU A 419 10.53 -15.42 -17.64
C LEU A 419 12.04 -15.42 -17.37
N ALA A 420 12.72 -14.30 -17.60
CA ALA A 420 14.17 -14.19 -17.39
C ALA A 420 14.54 -14.32 -15.92
N GLU A 421 13.78 -13.67 -15.02
CA GLU A 421 14.09 -13.63 -13.59
C GLU A 421 13.30 -14.65 -12.75
N GLY A 422 12.39 -15.42 -13.38
CA GLY A 422 11.47 -16.31 -12.67
C GLY A 422 10.50 -15.59 -11.74
N GLN A 423 10.28 -14.29 -11.95
CA GLN A 423 9.40 -13.47 -11.12
C GLN A 423 7.93 -13.68 -11.49
N ARG A 424 7.21 -14.38 -10.62
CA ARG A 424 5.77 -14.68 -10.82
C ARG A 424 4.92 -13.43 -11.03
N ARG A 425 5.20 -12.33 -10.32
CA ARG A 425 4.38 -11.12 -10.37
C ARG A 425 4.40 -10.46 -11.75
N LEU A 426 5.58 -10.32 -12.35
CA LEU A 426 5.74 -9.71 -13.67
C LEU A 426 5.14 -10.60 -14.77
N PHE A 427 5.38 -11.91 -14.69
CA PHE A 427 4.81 -12.87 -15.63
C PHE A 427 3.27 -12.85 -15.62
N TRP A 428 2.66 -13.02 -14.46
CA TRP A 428 1.19 -13.00 -14.35
C TRP A 428 0.61 -11.63 -14.68
N GLY A 429 1.31 -10.54 -14.33
CA GLY A 429 0.92 -9.18 -14.75
C GLY A 429 0.86 -9.04 -16.27
N GLY A 430 1.90 -9.50 -16.98
CA GLY A 430 1.93 -9.49 -18.44
C GLY A 430 0.86 -10.39 -19.08
N MET A 431 0.62 -11.59 -18.53
CA MET A 431 -0.46 -12.48 -18.98
C MET A 431 -1.84 -11.83 -18.85
N VAL A 432 -2.10 -11.17 -17.71
CA VAL A 432 -3.36 -10.46 -17.47
C VAL A 432 -3.53 -9.32 -18.46
N LEU A 433 -2.48 -8.52 -18.74
CA LEU A 433 -2.56 -7.43 -19.71
C LEU A 433 -2.83 -7.92 -21.14
N LEU A 434 -2.15 -8.98 -21.60
CA LEU A 434 -2.44 -9.59 -22.91
C LEU A 434 -3.87 -10.12 -22.99
N THR A 435 -4.32 -10.81 -21.93
CA THR A 435 -5.67 -11.37 -21.89
C THR A 435 -6.71 -10.26 -21.90
N LEU A 436 -6.55 -9.23 -21.08
CA LEU A 436 -7.41 -8.05 -21.08
C LEU A 436 -7.44 -7.37 -22.44
N GLN A 437 -6.30 -7.23 -23.12
CA GLN A 437 -6.26 -6.64 -24.45
C GLN A 437 -7.10 -7.43 -25.45
N VAL A 438 -6.93 -8.76 -25.53
CA VAL A 438 -7.70 -9.63 -26.43
C VAL A 438 -9.18 -9.60 -26.09
N LEU A 439 -9.55 -9.77 -24.82
CA LEU A 439 -10.95 -9.78 -24.38
C LEU A 439 -11.64 -8.46 -24.68
N SER A 440 -10.99 -7.33 -24.38
CA SER A 440 -11.58 -6.01 -24.59
C SER A 440 -11.81 -5.71 -26.06
N ARG A 441 -10.88 -6.08 -26.96
CA ARG A 441 -11.09 -5.90 -28.40
C ARG A 441 -12.23 -6.77 -28.93
N MET A 442 -12.32 -8.03 -28.48
CA MET A 442 -13.41 -8.92 -28.87
C MET A 442 -14.78 -8.42 -28.41
N LEU A 443 -14.86 -7.71 -27.28
CA LEU A 443 -16.10 -7.13 -26.77
C LEU A 443 -16.45 -5.79 -27.42
N GLU A 444 -15.46 -4.98 -27.78
CA GLU A 444 -15.66 -3.65 -28.40
C GLU A 444 -16.15 -3.76 -29.85
N TYR A 445 -15.60 -4.69 -30.64
CA TYR A 445 -15.99 -4.85 -32.04
C TYR A 445 -17.21 -5.76 -32.18
N ASP A 446 -18.12 -5.38 -33.07
CA ASP A 446 -19.32 -6.14 -33.40
C ASP A 446 -18.93 -7.42 -34.17
N THR A 447 -18.63 -8.46 -33.41
CA THR A 447 -18.24 -9.78 -33.91
C THR A 447 -19.30 -10.81 -33.52
N GLY A 448 -19.49 -11.82 -34.37
CA GLY A 448 -20.47 -12.87 -34.13
C GLY A 448 -20.21 -13.62 -32.82
N LEU A 449 -21.28 -14.05 -32.13
CA LEU A 449 -21.20 -14.75 -30.84
C LEU A 449 -20.33 -16.01 -30.89
N LEU A 450 -20.34 -16.74 -32.01
CA LEU A 450 -19.49 -17.92 -32.20
C LEU A 450 -18.00 -17.57 -32.16
N LEU A 451 -17.58 -16.52 -32.86
CA LEU A 451 -16.18 -16.06 -32.86
C LEU A 451 -15.75 -15.63 -31.45
N LYS A 452 -16.61 -14.88 -30.73
CA LYS A 452 -16.37 -14.50 -29.33
C LYS A 452 -16.14 -15.74 -28.45
N SER A 453 -17.04 -16.72 -28.53
CA SER A 453 -16.95 -17.95 -27.75
C SER A 453 -15.67 -18.74 -28.04
N LEU A 454 -15.29 -18.86 -29.33
CA LEU A 454 -14.08 -19.58 -29.75
C LEU A 454 -12.82 -18.88 -29.24
N THR A 455 -12.72 -17.55 -29.41
CA THR A 455 -11.57 -16.78 -28.94
C THR A 455 -11.42 -16.86 -27.42
N PHE A 456 -12.53 -16.78 -26.67
CA PHE A 456 -12.51 -16.92 -25.21
C PHE A 456 -12.04 -18.31 -24.78
N LEU A 457 -12.51 -19.36 -25.45
CA LEU A 457 -12.09 -20.73 -25.17
C LEU A 457 -10.60 -20.94 -25.46
N LEU A 458 -10.12 -20.51 -26.64
CA LEU A 458 -8.72 -20.62 -27.02
C LEU A 458 -7.80 -19.82 -26.08
N CYS A 459 -8.19 -18.58 -25.74
CA CYS A 459 -7.43 -17.76 -24.81
C CYS A 459 -7.37 -18.40 -23.41
N GLY A 460 -8.50 -18.92 -22.91
CA GLY A 460 -8.55 -19.64 -21.64
C GLY A 460 -7.63 -20.87 -21.60
N VAL A 461 -7.69 -21.71 -22.63
CA VAL A 461 -6.81 -22.89 -22.76
C VAL A 461 -5.34 -22.47 -22.82
N ALA A 462 -5.01 -21.44 -23.60
CA ALA A 462 -3.65 -20.94 -23.74
C ALA A 462 -3.09 -20.41 -22.40
N VAL A 463 -3.87 -19.61 -21.66
CA VAL A 463 -3.46 -19.08 -20.34
C VAL A 463 -3.20 -20.21 -19.35
N ILE A 464 -4.05 -21.25 -19.32
CA ILE A 464 -3.86 -22.41 -18.44
C ILE A 464 -2.59 -23.18 -18.81
N ALA A 465 -2.41 -23.50 -20.10
CA ALA A 465 -1.25 -24.25 -20.57
C ALA A 465 0.07 -23.51 -20.30
N VAL A 466 0.13 -22.23 -20.67
CA VAL A 466 1.30 -21.36 -20.47
C VAL A 466 1.58 -21.14 -18.98
N GLY A 467 0.54 -20.97 -18.16
CA GLY A 467 0.67 -20.84 -16.71
C GLY A 467 1.24 -22.08 -16.02
N LEU A 468 0.75 -23.27 -16.38
CA LEU A 468 1.26 -24.54 -15.85
C LEU A 468 2.72 -24.77 -16.26
N TRP A 469 3.05 -24.49 -17.53
CA TRP A 469 4.42 -24.58 -18.03
C TRP A 469 5.36 -23.62 -17.29
N PHE A 470 4.95 -22.37 -17.06
CA PHE A 470 5.76 -21.40 -16.33
C PHE A 470 6.00 -21.84 -14.87
N GLU A 471 5.00 -22.38 -14.18
CA GLU A 471 5.17 -22.88 -12.82
C GLU A 471 6.16 -24.05 -12.75
N GLN A 472 6.21 -24.91 -13.77
CA GLN A 472 7.24 -25.95 -13.89
C GLN A 472 8.62 -25.33 -14.13
N TYR A 473 8.72 -24.37 -15.05
CA TYR A 473 9.97 -23.67 -15.36
C TYR A 473 10.58 -22.98 -14.13
N VAL A 474 9.78 -22.23 -13.36
CA VAL A 474 10.25 -21.55 -12.13
C VAL A 474 10.75 -22.53 -11.08
N ARG A 475 10.13 -23.72 -10.97
CA ARG A 475 10.58 -24.79 -10.06
C ARG A 475 11.95 -25.34 -10.45
N VAL A 476 12.23 -25.46 -11.75
CA VAL A 476 13.56 -25.90 -12.25
C VAL A 476 14.62 -24.84 -11.95
N LEU A 477 14.31 -23.56 -12.18
CA LEU A 477 15.23 -22.44 -11.95
C LEU A 477 15.70 -22.33 -10.49
N HIS A 478 14.86 -22.70 -9.53
CA HIS A 478 15.14 -22.57 -8.10
C HIS A 478 15.67 -23.84 -7.41
N ARG A 479 15.96 -24.93 -8.15
CA ARG A 479 16.60 -26.11 -7.53
C ARG A 479 18.05 -25.75 -7.16
N PRO A 480 18.43 -25.74 -5.86
CA PRO A 480 19.82 -25.56 -5.50
C PRO A 480 20.60 -26.76 -6.04
N THR A 481 21.70 -26.49 -6.73
CA THR A 481 22.67 -27.50 -7.19
C THR A 481 23.28 -28.21 -5.98
N LEU A 482 22.58 -29.21 -5.46
CA LEU A 482 23.10 -30.15 -4.45
C LEU A 482 24.20 -31.08 -5.01
N SER A 483 24.58 -30.95 -6.30
CA SER A 483 25.57 -31.82 -6.95
C SER A 483 27.01 -31.32 -6.90
N ALA A 484 27.30 -30.15 -6.33
CA ALA A 484 28.68 -29.61 -6.28
C ALA A 484 29.45 -29.94 -4.99
N ALA A 485 28.83 -30.60 -4.00
CA ALA A 485 29.48 -30.89 -2.71
C ALA A 485 29.85 -32.37 -2.49
N SER A 486 29.63 -33.27 -3.47
CA SER A 486 29.89 -34.71 -3.33
C SER A 486 31.12 -35.22 -4.10
N SER A 487 32.00 -34.35 -4.60
CA SER A 487 33.26 -34.76 -5.24
C SER A 487 34.47 -34.24 -4.45
N SER A 488 34.61 -34.66 -3.20
CA SER A 488 35.92 -34.76 -2.56
C SER A 488 36.35 -36.23 -2.67
N PRO A 489 37.48 -36.57 -3.30
CA PRO A 489 37.96 -37.94 -3.32
C PRO A 489 38.41 -38.32 -1.91
N ALA A 490 37.98 -39.49 -1.45
CA ALA A 490 38.41 -40.08 -0.19
C ALA A 490 39.95 -40.22 -0.13
N PRO A 491 40.59 -40.02 1.04
CA PRO A 491 42.02 -40.25 1.17
C PRO A 491 42.31 -41.75 1.06
N SER A 492 43.16 -42.12 0.11
CA SER A 492 43.70 -43.47 -0.04
C SER A 492 44.57 -43.82 1.18
N SER A 493 44.21 -44.89 1.86
CA SER A 493 45.04 -45.57 2.84
C SER A 493 45.97 -46.56 2.12
N SER A 494 47.28 -46.35 2.28
CA SER A 494 48.35 -47.36 2.13
C SER A 494 49.49 -46.86 3.02
N GLU A 495 49.60 -47.32 4.27
CA GLU A 495 50.26 -48.56 4.69
C GLU A 495 51.74 -48.65 4.27
N LYS A 496 52.60 -48.45 5.29
CA LYS A 496 53.98 -48.90 5.56
C LYS A 496 54.79 -49.54 4.41
N ILE A 497 56.07 -49.15 4.31
CA ILE A 497 57.27 -49.98 4.62
C ILE A 497 58.56 -49.16 4.34
N SER A 498 59.55 -49.41 5.21
CA SER A 498 60.97 -48.96 5.28
C SER A 498 61.26 -47.51 5.66
#